data_AF-A0A3P5DIQ0-F1
#
_entry.id   AF-A0A3P5DIQ0-F1
#
_cell.length_a   1.000
_cell.length_b   1.000
_cell.length_c   1.000
_cell.angle_alpha   90.00
_cell.angle_beta   90.00
_cell.angle_gamma   90.00
#
_symmetry.space_group_name_H-M   'P 1'
#
loop_
_entity.id
_entity.type
_entity.pdbx_description
1 polymer ?
#
loop_
_entity_poly.entity_id
_entity_poly.type
_entity_poly.pdbx_seq_one_letter_code
_entity_poly.pdbx_strand_id
1 'polypeptide(L)'
;MPLRAARDYAARHFRITNTELQAGSYVKQTLYLPPFPMGKDNTEYYLLTDYVSVADFDGETILKVEPEALTLLAQQAFHDASFMLRPAHQKQVAAILHDPEASENDKYVALQFLRNSEIAAKGVLPTCRYRHRDHRR
;
A
#
# COMPACT_ATOMS: atom_id res chain seq x y z
N MET A 1 28.85 -17.47 9.67
CA MET A 1 27.59 -18.01 10.23
C MET A 1 26.29 -17.78 9.41
N PRO A 2 26.21 -17.07 8.26
CA PRO A 2 24.93 -16.90 7.55
C PRO A 2 24.65 -17.95 6.44
N LEU A 3 25.68 -18.65 5.94
CA LEU A 3 25.54 -19.61 4.83
C LEU A 3 24.84 -20.93 5.22
N ARG A 4 24.83 -21.30 6.50
CA ARG A 4 24.15 -22.52 6.96
C ARG A 4 22.64 -22.34 7.00
N ALA A 5 22.15 -21.19 7.46
CA ALA A 5 20.72 -20.89 7.55
C ALA A 5 20.02 -20.88 6.17
N ALA A 6 20.70 -20.35 5.14
CA ALA A 6 20.17 -20.38 3.77
C ALA A 6 20.10 -21.81 3.20
N ARG A 7 21.07 -22.66 3.55
CA ARG A 7 21.10 -24.07 3.12
C ARG A 7 20.01 -24.91 3.79
N ASP A 8 19.74 -24.63 5.07
CA ASP A 8 18.72 -25.33 5.84
C ASP A 8 17.29 -24.93 5.42
N TYR A 9 17.08 -23.68 4.97
CA TYR A 9 15.81 -23.24 4.40
C TYR A 9 15.49 -23.94 3.07
N ALA A 10 16.48 -24.03 2.18
CA ALA A 10 16.33 -24.72 0.89
C ALA A 10 16.05 -26.22 1.05
N ALA A 11 16.70 -26.88 2.02
CA ALA A 11 16.53 -28.31 2.26
C ALA A 11 15.16 -28.69 2.88
N ARG A 12 14.52 -27.79 3.64
CA ARG A 12 13.21 -28.07 4.28
C ARG A 12 12.01 -27.87 3.36
N HIS A 13 12.15 -27.06 2.30
CA HIS A 13 11.03 -26.72 1.42
C HIS A 13 11.11 -27.31 0.02
N PHE A 14 12.26 -27.85 -0.40
CA PHE A 14 12.41 -28.53 -1.68
C PHE A 14 12.67 -30.03 -1.47
N ARG A 15 11.62 -30.86 -1.62
CA ARG A 15 11.80 -32.29 -1.94
C ARG A 15 12.29 -32.38 -3.38
N ILE A 16 13.60 -32.35 -3.56
CA ILE A 16 14.21 -32.69 -4.85
C ILE A 16 14.08 -34.21 -5.00
N THR A 17 13.09 -34.67 -5.75
CA THR A 17 13.09 -36.03 -6.29
C THR A 17 14.27 -36.11 -7.25
N ASN A 18 15.29 -36.88 -6.87
CA ASN A 18 16.43 -37.16 -7.73
C ASN A 18 15.94 -37.87 -8.99
N THR A 19 15.94 -37.16 -10.12
CA THR A 19 16.02 -37.78 -11.44
C THR A 19 17.42 -37.52 -11.97
N GLU A 20 18.16 -38.62 -12.12
CA GLU A 20 19.50 -38.68 -12.67
C GLU A 20 19.56 -38.02 -14.04
N LEU A 21 20.50 -37.10 -14.25
CA LEU A 21 20.85 -36.60 -15.57
C LEU A 21 22.38 -36.54 -15.70
N GLN A 22 22.85 -37.27 -16.71
CA GLN A 22 24.24 -37.50 -17.06
C GLN A 22 24.99 -36.23 -17.50
N ALA A 23 26.31 -36.36 -17.43
CA ALA A 23 27.38 -35.47 -17.86
C ALA A 23 27.06 -34.44 -18.97
N GLY A 24 27.48 -33.20 -18.75
CA GLY A 24 28.01 -32.36 -19.85
C GLY A 24 27.34 -31.03 -20.15
N SER A 25 26.29 -30.59 -19.44
CA SER A 25 25.82 -29.20 -19.57
C SER A 25 25.33 -28.64 -18.24
N TYR A 26 25.93 -27.53 -17.81
CA TYR A 26 25.47 -26.76 -16.65
C TYR A 26 24.16 -26.04 -17.06
N VAL A 27 23.03 -26.73 -17.03
CA VAL A 27 21.72 -26.09 -17.20
C VAL A 27 21.41 -25.36 -15.89
N LYS A 28 21.80 -24.09 -15.83
CA LYS A 28 21.40 -23.19 -14.75
C LYS A 28 19.87 -23.09 -14.80
N GLN A 29 19.18 -23.78 -13.90
CA GLN A 29 17.72 -23.69 -13.78
C GLN A 29 17.31 -22.23 -13.63
N THR A 30 16.49 -21.75 -14.57
CA THR A 30 15.97 -20.38 -14.55
C THR A 30 14.87 -20.31 -13.50
N LEU A 31 15.22 -19.90 -12.28
CA LEU A 31 14.23 -19.62 -11.24
C LEU A 31 13.69 -18.21 -11.47
N TYR A 32 12.38 -18.10 -11.71
CA TYR A 32 11.71 -16.80 -11.74
C TYR A 32 11.76 -16.16 -10.35
N LEU A 33 12.32 -14.96 -10.25
CA LEU A 33 12.29 -14.15 -9.03
C LEU A 33 11.44 -12.90 -9.32
N PRO A 34 10.33 -12.69 -8.60
CA PRO A 34 9.52 -11.49 -8.81
C PRO A 34 10.35 -10.25 -8.44
N PRO A 35 10.32 -9.19 -9.28
CA PRO A 35 11.12 -7.98 -9.04
C PRO A 35 10.68 -7.23 -7.78
N PHE A 36 9.41 -7.37 -7.38
CA PHE A 36 8.82 -6.68 -6.24
C PHE A 36 8.13 -7.71 -5.32
N PRO A 37 8.84 -8.31 -4.36
CA PRO A 37 8.20 -9.15 -3.35
C PRO A 37 7.27 -8.28 -2.48
N MET A 38 6.02 -8.69 -2.36
CA MET A 38 5.03 -7.95 -1.57
C MET A 38 5.34 -8.08 -0.07
N GLY A 39 5.26 -6.95 0.64
CA GLY A 39 5.37 -6.91 2.10
C GLY A 39 4.08 -7.32 2.79
N LYS A 40 4.10 -7.28 4.14
CA LYS A 40 2.87 -7.45 4.94
C LYS A 40 1.96 -6.25 4.73
N ASP A 41 0.68 -6.50 4.46
CA ASP A 41 -0.34 -5.47 4.48
C ASP A 41 -0.88 -5.31 5.90
N ASN A 42 -0.76 -4.09 6.42
CA ASN A 42 -1.30 -3.70 7.73
C ASN A 42 -2.37 -2.61 7.57
N THR A 43 -2.93 -2.45 6.36
CA THR A 43 -3.93 -1.43 6.05
C THR A 43 -5.30 -1.89 6.54
N GLU A 44 -6.01 -0.99 7.22
CA GLU A 44 -7.41 -1.21 7.59
C GLU A 44 -8.31 -0.78 6.42
N TYR A 45 -9.27 -1.65 6.08
CA TYR A 45 -10.23 -1.42 5.00
C TYR A 45 -11.64 -1.35 5.58
N TYR A 46 -12.47 -0.52 4.97
CA TYR A 46 -13.91 -0.48 5.23
C TYR A 46 -14.67 -0.89 3.96
N LEU A 47 -15.84 -1.50 4.15
CA LEU A 47 -16.70 -1.89 3.04
C LEU A 47 -17.42 -0.66 2.49
N LEU A 48 -17.21 -0.36 1.21
CA LEU A 48 -17.85 0.77 0.52
C LEU A 48 -19.13 0.35 -0.22
N THR A 49 -19.13 -0.82 -0.86
CA THR A 49 -20.20 -1.26 -1.76
C THR A 49 -20.14 -2.77 -2.04
N ASP A 50 -21.28 -3.34 -2.47
CA ASP A 50 -21.50 -4.76 -2.79
C ASP A 50 -21.64 -5.04 -4.30
N TYR A 51 -21.12 -4.19 -5.18
CA TYR A 51 -21.16 -4.34 -6.66
C TYR A 51 -20.28 -5.48 -7.22
N VAL A 52 -20.05 -6.53 -6.45
CA VAL A 52 -19.24 -7.68 -6.82
C VAL A 52 -20.07 -8.95 -6.75
N SER A 53 -19.95 -9.79 -7.76
CA SER A 53 -20.58 -11.11 -7.80
C SER A 53 -19.61 -12.15 -8.32
N VAL A 54 -19.95 -13.41 -8.11
CA VAL A 54 -19.17 -14.56 -8.55
C VAL A 54 -19.89 -15.22 -9.71
N ALA A 55 -19.15 -15.61 -10.75
CA ALA A 55 -19.65 -16.39 -11.86
C ALA A 55 -18.67 -17.54 -12.17
N ASP A 56 -19.14 -18.58 -12.83
CA ASP A 56 -18.28 -19.65 -13.34
C ASP A 56 -18.03 -19.46 -14.83
N PHE A 57 -16.77 -19.61 -15.23
CA PHE A 57 -16.34 -19.56 -16.61
C PHE A 57 -15.33 -20.67 -16.87
N ASP A 58 -15.67 -21.60 -17.77
CA ASP A 58 -14.85 -22.79 -18.10
C ASP A 58 -14.44 -23.65 -16.88
N GLY A 59 -15.34 -23.75 -15.89
CA GLY A 59 -15.08 -24.47 -14.64
C GLY A 59 -14.21 -23.71 -13.63
N GLU A 60 -13.79 -22.48 -13.94
CA GLU A 60 -13.10 -21.58 -13.01
C GLU A 60 -14.04 -20.51 -12.46
N THR A 61 -13.90 -20.25 -11.15
CA THR A 61 -14.66 -19.21 -10.47
C THR A 61 -14.04 -17.84 -10.74
N ILE A 62 -14.81 -16.94 -11.36
CA ILE A 62 -14.41 -15.58 -11.70
C ILE A 62 -15.15 -14.54 -10.84
N LEU A 63 -14.45 -13.45 -10.52
CA LEU A 63 -15.04 -12.28 -9.86
C LEU A 63 -15.54 -11.29 -10.91
N LYS A 64 -16.85 -11.05 -10.93
CA LYS A 64 -17.48 -10.02 -11.76
C LYS A 64 -17.64 -8.74 -10.95
N VAL A 65 -17.10 -7.64 -11.48
CA VAL A 65 -17.18 -6.30 -10.87
C VAL A 65 -18.00 -5.41 -11.80
N GLU A 66 -19.01 -4.73 -11.27
CA GLU A 66 -19.80 -3.78 -12.06
C GLU A 66 -18.99 -2.48 -12.30
N PRO A 67 -19.06 -1.86 -13.50
CA PRO A 67 -18.35 -0.61 -13.80
C PRO A 67 -18.63 0.54 -12.83
N GLU A 68 -19.85 0.60 -12.31
CA GLU A 68 -20.32 1.55 -11.31
C GLU A 68 -19.49 1.45 -10.02
N ALA A 69 -19.02 0.26 -9.67
CA ALA A 69 -18.14 0.03 -8.53
C ALA A 69 -16.83 0.80 -8.64
N LEU A 70 -16.24 0.81 -9.84
CA LEU A 70 -14.97 1.51 -10.09
C LEU A 70 -15.15 3.02 -10.02
N THR A 71 -16.28 3.51 -10.50
CA THR A 71 -16.64 4.94 -10.44
C THR A 71 -16.81 5.39 -8.99
N LEU A 72 -17.60 4.65 -8.21
CA LEU A 72 -17.83 4.93 -6.80
C LEU A 72 -16.54 4.84 -5.98
N LEU A 73 -15.74 3.79 -6.20
CA LEU A 73 -14.46 3.60 -5.53
C LEU A 73 -13.51 4.77 -5.80
N ALA A 74 -13.38 5.20 -7.07
CA ALA A 74 -12.53 6.33 -7.42
C ALA A 74 -13.03 7.62 -6.76
N GLN A 75 -14.34 7.90 -6.84
CA GLN A 75 -14.93 9.10 -6.24
C GLN A 75 -14.68 9.15 -4.72
N GLN A 76 -14.93 8.06 -4.02
CA GLN A 76 -14.72 7.99 -2.57
C GLN A 76 -13.24 8.07 -2.22
N ALA A 77 -12.36 7.38 -2.95
CA ALA A 77 -10.92 7.40 -2.68
C ALA A 77 -10.33 8.80 -2.87
N PHE A 78 -10.72 9.53 -3.92
CA PHE A 78 -10.27 10.91 -4.13
C PHE A 78 -10.83 11.88 -3.10
N HIS A 79 -12.08 11.68 -2.67
CA HIS A 79 -12.65 12.43 -1.55
C HIS A 79 -11.81 12.20 -0.29
N ASP A 80 -11.67 10.96 0.15
CA ASP A 80 -11.00 10.62 1.41
C ASP A 80 -9.53 11.05 1.39
N ALA A 81 -8.82 10.86 0.27
CA ALA A 81 -7.43 11.31 0.14
C ALA A 81 -7.27 12.84 0.21
N SER A 82 -8.31 13.60 -0.12
CA SER A 82 -8.28 15.07 -0.07
C SER A 82 -8.57 15.62 1.33
N PHE A 83 -9.38 14.92 2.13
CA PHE A 83 -9.87 15.39 3.42
C PHE A 83 -9.26 14.66 4.63
N MET A 84 -8.71 13.46 4.44
CA MET A 84 -8.22 12.61 5.53
C MET A 84 -6.78 12.16 5.29
N LEU A 85 -6.04 12.03 6.40
CA LEU A 85 -4.67 11.54 6.41
C LEU A 85 -4.58 10.29 7.28
N ARG A 86 -3.66 9.37 6.93
CA ARG A 86 -3.43 8.14 7.70
C ARG A 86 -3.10 8.46 9.16
N PRO A 87 -3.64 7.71 10.15
CA PRO A 87 -3.34 7.94 11.56
C PRO A 87 -1.85 7.89 11.89
N ALA A 88 -1.08 7.03 11.21
CA ALA A 88 0.37 6.94 11.39
C ALA A 88 1.09 8.27 11.09
N HIS A 89 0.68 8.98 10.02
CA HIS A 89 1.25 10.27 9.68
C HIS A 89 0.85 11.34 10.70
N GLN A 90 -0.42 11.39 11.12
CA GLN A 90 -0.87 12.34 12.13
C GLN A 90 -0.14 12.17 13.47
N LYS A 91 0.14 10.92 13.87
CA LYS A 91 0.95 10.61 15.06
C LYS A 91 2.38 11.12 14.93
N GLN A 92 2.99 11.02 13.74
CA GLN A 92 4.32 11.57 13.50
C GLN A 92 4.34 13.09 13.62
N VAL A 93 3.35 13.79 13.05
CA VAL A 93 3.25 15.24 13.18
C VAL A 93 2.99 15.66 14.63
N ALA A 94 2.13 14.93 15.36
CA ALA A 94 1.87 15.20 16.77
C ALA A 94 3.10 15.00 17.66
N ALA A 95 3.98 14.05 17.31
CA ALA A 95 5.22 13.81 18.06
C ALA A 95 6.14 15.05 18.09
N ILE A 96 6.12 15.89 17.05
CA ILE A 96 6.90 17.14 16.98
C ILE A 96 6.57 18.08 18.15
N LEU A 97 5.33 18.07 18.63
CA LEU A 97 4.90 18.93 19.74
C LEU A 97 5.56 18.56 21.08
N HIS A 98 6.03 17.32 21.21
CA HIS A 98 6.64 16.79 22.43
C HIS A 98 8.16 16.61 22.30
N ASP A 99 8.72 16.91 21.13
CA ASP A 99 10.14 16.78 20.87
C ASP A 99 10.91 17.97 21.51
N PRO A 100 11.84 17.70 22.45
CA PRO A 100 12.66 18.75 23.06
C PRO A 100 13.66 19.38 22.07
N GLU A 101 14.00 18.70 20.97
CA GLU A 101 14.92 19.21 19.95
C GLU A 101 14.21 20.04 18.86
N ALA A 102 12.87 19.98 18.80
CA ALA A 102 12.09 20.75 17.84
C ALA A 102 12.08 22.24 18.16
N SER A 103 12.28 23.07 17.13
CA SER A 103 12.19 24.52 17.27
C SER A 103 10.75 24.96 17.56
N GLU A 104 10.60 26.17 18.10
CA GLU A 104 9.25 26.74 18.32
C GLU A 104 8.49 26.92 17.00
N ASN A 105 9.19 27.14 15.89
CA ASN A 105 8.58 27.20 14.56
C ASN A 105 8.07 25.83 14.11
N ASP A 106 8.82 24.76 14.36
CA ASP A 106 8.38 23.39 14.01
C ASP A 106 7.11 23.02 14.78
N LYS A 107 7.08 23.32 16.08
CA LYS A 107 5.90 23.10 16.93
C LYS A 107 4.72 23.94 16.47
N TYR A 108 4.94 25.21 16.11
CA TYR A 108 3.91 26.08 15.58
C TYR A 108 3.32 25.53 14.27
N VAL A 109 4.17 25.15 13.32
CA VAL A 109 3.74 24.59 12.02
C VAL A 109 2.99 23.28 12.21
N ALA A 110 3.49 22.38 13.07
CA ALA A 110 2.83 21.11 13.37
C ALA A 110 1.43 21.33 13.98
N LEU A 111 1.29 22.26 14.92
CA LEU A 111 0.01 22.59 15.53
C LEU A 111 -0.99 23.14 14.49
N GLN A 112 -0.55 24.05 13.62
CA GLN A 112 -1.43 24.58 12.56
C GLN A 112 -1.84 23.50 11.56
N PHE A 113 -0.92 22.60 11.21
CA PHE A 113 -1.21 21.49 10.31
C PHE A 113 -2.25 20.51 10.90
N LEU A 114 -2.12 20.17 12.18
CA LEU A 114 -3.09 19.32 12.87
C LEU A 114 -4.47 19.96 12.97
N ARG A 115 -4.53 21.27 13.27
CA ARG A 115 -5.81 22.03 13.25
C ARG A 115 -6.44 22.07 11.87
N ASN A 116 -5.63 22.30 10.84
CA ASN A 116 -6.10 22.25 9.45
C ASN A 116 -6.65 20.86 9.10
N SER A 117 -5.98 19.79 9.55
CA SER A 117 -6.43 18.41 9.33
C SER A 117 -7.75 18.11 10.04
N GLU A 118 -7.96 18.61 11.26
CA GLU A 118 -9.23 18.48 12.00
C GLU A 118 -10.39 19.21 11.29
N ILE A 119 -10.13 20.40 10.75
CA ILE A 119 -11.12 21.14 9.97
C ILE A 119 -11.40 20.43 8.64
N ALA A 120 -10.36 19.95 7.95
CA ALA A 120 -10.49 19.27 6.67
C ALA A 120 -11.30 17.98 6.77
N ALA A 121 -11.13 17.21 7.85
CA ALA A 121 -11.89 15.98 8.09
C ALA A 121 -13.42 16.18 8.14
N LYS A 122 -13.91 17.42 8.29
CA LYS A 122 -15.35 17.77 8.21
C LYS A 122 -15.91 17.79 6.78
N GLY A 123 -15.06 17.62 5.76
CA GLY A 123 -15.48 17.43 4.37
C GLY A 123 -15.83 18.69 3.58
N VAL A 124 -15.65 19.89 4.15
CA VAL A 124 -16.02 21.16 3.47
C VAL A 124 -14.83 21.78 2.74
N LEU A 125 -13.66 21.85 3.37
CA LEU A 125 -12.43 22.39 2.79
C LEU A 125 -11.34 21.30 2.76
N PRO A 126 -10.70 21.05 1.60
CA PRO A 126 -9.68 20.01 1.52
C PRO A 126 -8.44 20.41 2.31
N THR A 127 -7.67 19.39 2.73
CA THR A 127 -6.44 19.57 3.53
C THR A 127 -5.44 20.51 2.87
N CYS A 128 -5.39 20.50 1.53
CA CYS A 128 -4.56 21.40 0.74
C CYS A 128 -5.40 22.00 -0.39
N ARG A 129 -5.27 23.33 -0.57
CA ARG A 129 -5.75 23.98 -1.79
C ARG A 129 -4.71 23.76 -2.88
N TYR A 130 -4.98 22.84 -3.80
CA TYR A 130 -4.22 22.82 -5.04
C TYR A 130 -4.53 24.10 -5.81
N ARG A 131 -3.59 25.04 -5.85
CA ARG A 131 -3.69 26.21 -6.72
C ARG A 131 -3.52 25.68 -8.14
N HIS A 132 -4.61 25.59 -8.90
CA HIS A 132 -4.54 25.36 -10.32
C HIS A 132 -3.68 26.47 -10.92
N ARG A 133 -2.41 26.17 -11.23
CA ARG A 133 -1.62 27.02 -12.12
C ARG A 133 -2.30 26.88 -13.47
N ASP A 134 -3.12 27.86 -13.80
CA ASP A 134 -3.61 27.99 -15.16
C ASP A 134 -2.37 28.18 -16.05
N HIS A 135 -1.99 27.11 -16.74
CA HIS A 135 -0.87 27.10 -17.68
C HIS A 135 -1.21 27.85 -18.99
N ARG A 136 -2.36 28.53 -19.04
CA ARG A 136 -2.69 29.50 -20.08
C ARG A 136 -2.23 30.91 -19.69
N ARG A 137 -0.93 31.17 -19.85
CA ARG A 137 -0.37 32.50 -20.10
C ARG A 137 0.69 32.40 -21.19
#